data_AF-A0A355RLB9-F1
#
_entry.id   AF-A0A355RLB9-F1
#
_cell.length_a   1.000
_cell.length_b   1.000
_cell.length_c   1.000
_cell.angle_alpha   90.00
_cell.angle_beta   90.00
_cell.angle_gamma   90.00
#
_symmetry.space_group_name_H-M   'P 1'
#
loop_
_entity.id
_entity.type
_entity.pdbx_description
1 polymer ?
#
loop_
_entity_poly.entity_id
_entity_poly.type
_entity_poly.pdbx_seq_one_letter_code
_entity_poly.pdbx_strand_id
1 'polypeptide(L)'
;MYFSSIESGKLTLGGYPGSLIKMIIEQEYLDKDKYHLFASQFKLHSDLKGSWRGEFWGKFIRGAIECYKACKNERLYKIIEDSVFEIIGYMEEDGTLSSYEKEYRLTGWDIWGRKYAMLGLLSYLDIAKSKAKKRKVLHSLKRQANSIIEHVGRGKNKKGILETSNIYGSLNSASLLGVYVLLYSLTGIKKYLS
;
A
#
# COMPACT_ATOMS: atom_id res chain seq x y z
N MET A 1 -2.39 -3.08 -31.61
CA MET A 1 -3.66 -2.40 -31.32
C MET A 1 -3.54 -1.81 -29.92
N TYR A 2 -3.36 -0.49 -29.78
CA TYR A 2 -3.29 0.17 -28.47
C TYR A 2 -4.72 0.52 -28.06
N PHE A 3 -5.26 -0.18 -27.06
CA PHE A 3 -6.52 0.25 -26.45
C PHE A 3 -6.22 1.48 -25.59
N SER A 4 -6.86 2.61 -25.90
CA SER A 4 -6.84 3.77 -25.02
C SER A 4 -7.76 3.50 -23.83
N SER A 5 -7.20 3.35 -22.63
CA SER A 5 -7.99 3.25 -21.40
C SER A 5 -8.64 4.60 -21.07
N ILE A 6 -9.92 4.60 -20.73
CA ILE A 6 -10.59 5.76 -20.13
C ILE A 6 -10.10 5.87 -18.68
N GLU A 7 -9.55 7.02 -18.29
CA GLU A 7 -9.09 7.25 -16.90
C GLU A 7 -10.27 7.29 -15.92
N SER A 8 -10.07 6.75 -14.70
CA SER A 8 -11.06 6.80 -13.62
C SER A 8 -11.55 8.23 -13.37
N GLY A 9 -12.87 8.42 -13.31
CA GLY A 9 -13.51 9.72 -13.09
C GLY A 9 -13.80 10.55 -14.34
N LYS A 10 -13.46 10.07 -15.55
CA LYS A 10 -13.87 10.70 -16.83
C LYS A 10 -15.28 10.32 -17.30
N LEU A 11 -15.89 9.34 -16.67
CA LEU A 11 -17.26 8.90 -16.92
C LEU A 11 -18.04 8.94 -15.60
N THR A 12 -19.23 9.52 -15.62
CA THR A 12 -20.16 9.48 -14.49
C THR A 12 -21.12 8.32 -14.69
N LEU A 13 -21.07 7.34 -13.79
CA LEU A 13 -22.02 6.23 -13.77
C LEU A 13 -23.28 6.65 -13.01
N GLY A 14 -24.40 6.72 -13.73
CA GLY A 14 -25.73 6.95 -13.15
C GLY A 14 -26.42 5.63 -12.74
N GLY A 15 -27.68 5.74 -12.31
CA GLY A 15 -28.53 4.57 -12.02
C GLY A 15 -27.98 3.66 -10.90
N TYR A 16 -28.29 2.37 -11.01
CA TYR A 16 -27.92 1.37 -10.01
C TYR A 16 -26.40 1.26 -9.73
N PRO A 17 -25.51 1.25 -10.74
CA PRO A 17 -24.06 1.26 -10.49
C PRO A 17 -23.59 2.50 -9.72
N GLY A 18 -24.12 3.68 -10.06
CA GLY A 18 -23.83 4.92 -9.35
C GLY A 18 -24.30 4.91 -7.90
N SER A 19 -25.45 4.31 -7.61
CA SER A 19 -25.95 4.18 -6.23
C SER A 19 -25.08 3.25 -5.37
N LEU A 20 -24.52 2.18 -5.94
CA LEU A 20 -23.63 1.28 -5.21
C LEU A 20 -22.33 1.98 -4.77
N ILE A 21 -21.77 2.87 -5.60
CA ILE A 21 -20.59 3.67 -5.24
C ILE A 21 -20.91 4.62 -4.08
N LYS A 22 -22.08 5.28 -4.11
CA LYS A 22 -22.49 6.16 -3.00
C LYS A 22 -22.70 5.37 -1.71
N MET A 23 -23.40 4.24 -1.80
CA MET A 23 -23.67 3.35 -0.67
C MET A 23 -22.38 2.89 0.02
N ILE A 24 -21.39 2.39 -0.74
CA ILE A 24 -20.13 1.91 -0.14
C ILE A 24 -19.33 3.05 0.49
N ILE A 25 -19.38 4.25 -0.09
CA ILE A 25 -18.74 5.42 0.53
C ILE A 25 -19.37 5.71 1.89
N GLU A 26 -20.69 5.78 1.94
CA GLU A 26 -21.44 6.13 3.14
C GLU A 26 -21.32 5.07 4.24
N GLN A 27 -21.38 3.79 3.89
CA GLN A 27 -21.38 2.69 4.85
C GLN A 27 -19.98 2.25 5.29
N GLU A 28 -18.99 2.32 4.39
CA GLU A 28 -17.66 1.76 4.66
C GLU A 28 -16.57 2.84 4.68
N TYR A 29 -16.47 3.68 3.65
CA TYR A 29 -15.27 4.50 3.46
C TYR A 29 -15.25 5.84 4.20
N LEU A 30 -16.37 6.26 4.80
CA LEU A 30 -16.42 7.43 5.69
C LEU A 30 -16.15 7.12 7.16
N ASP A 31 -15.94 5.83 7.50
CA ASP A 31 -15.62 5.36 8.86
C ASP A 31 -14.12 5.52 9.14
N LYS A 32 -13.75 6.61 9.83
CA LYS A 32 -12.36 6.91 10.21
C LYS A 32 -11.75 5.87 11.15
N ASP A 33 -12.55 5.28 12.02
CA ASP A 33 -12.07 4.35 13.05
C ASP A 33 -11.62 3.04 12.40
N LYS A 34 -12.26 2.64 11.30
CA LYS A 34 -11.82 1.50 10.49
C LYS A 34 -10.45 1.73 9.82
N TYR A 35 -10.17 2.93 9.32
CA TYR A 35 -8.84 3.27 8.80
C TYR A 35 -7.78 3.22 9.91
N HIS A 36 -8.08 3.82 11.06
CA HIS A 36 -7.20 3.80 12.24
C HIS A 36 -6.95 2.37 12.72
N LEU A 37 -8.00 1.54 12.79
CA LEU A 37 -7.90 0.13 13.15
C LEU A 37 -6.93 -0.61 12.23
N PHE A 38 -7.02 -0.42 10.92
CA PHE A 38 -6.12 -1.09 10.00
C PHE A 38 -4.69 -0.50 10.00
N ALA A 39 -4.54 0.82 10.13
CA ALA A 39 -3.24 1.48 10.15
C ALA A 39 -2.46 1.15 11.43
N SER A 40 -3.13 1.17 12.59
CA SER A 40 -2.51 0.93 13.91
C SER A 40 -1.86 -0.44 14.04
N GLN A 41 -2.24 -1.43 13.21
CA GLN A 41 -1.59 -2.75 13.20
C GLN A 41 -0.09 -2.68 12.90
N PHE A 42 0.36 -1.64 12.18
CA PHE A 42 1.78 -1.39 11.90
C PHE A 42 2.53 -0.79 13.08
N LYS A 43 1.84 -0.04 13.94
CA LYS A 43 2.41 0.47 15.21
C LYS A 43 2.46 -0.61 16.28
N LEU A 44 1.42 -1.43 16.35
CA LEU A 44 1.25 -2.47 17.37
C LEU A 44 2.03 -3.74 17.05
N HIS A 45 2.52 -3.88 15.81
CA HIS A 45 3.11 -5.12 15.31
C HIS A 45 2.26 -6.36 15.59
N SER A 46 0.95 -6.25 15.35
CA SER A 46 -0.05 -7.24 15.77
C SER A 46 -0.03 -8.56 15.01
N ASP A 47 0.75 -8.65 13.93
CA ASP A 47 0.93 -9.91 13.21
C ASP A 47 2.04 -10.75 13.84
N LEU A 48 1.61 -11.65 14.72
CA LEU A 48 2.44 -12.70 15.29
C LEU A 48 2.40 -13.95 14.41
N LYS A 49 3.48 -14.74 14.43
CA LYS A 49 3.60 -16.14 13.94
C LYS A 49 2.55 -16.56 12.89
N GLY A 50 2.51 -15.89 11.74
CA GLY A 50 1.68 -16.27 10.59
C GLY A 50 0.33 -15.57 10.42
N SER A 51 0.02 -14.53 11.21
CA SER A 51 -1.13 -13.64 10.96
C SER A 51 -0.90 -12.69 9.77
N TRP A 52 -1.96 -12.05 9.26
CA TRP A 52 -1.89 -11.25 8.02
C TRP A 52 -2.65 -9.91 8.05
N ARG A 53 -2.86 -9.30 9.22
CA ARG A 53 -3.59 -8.03 9.38
C ARG A 53 -2.97 -6.88 8.59
N GLY A 54 -1.66 -6.90 8.35
CA GLY A 54 -0.93 -5.90 7.57
C GLY A 54 -1.44 -5.73 6.12
N GLU A 55 -2.22 -6.66 5.58
CA GLU A 55 -2.80 -6.51 4.24
C GLU A 55 -3.99 -5.53 4.20
N PHE A 56 -4.72 -5.41 5.32
CA PHE A 56 -6.07 -4.83 5.31
C PHE A 56 -6.05 -3.35 4.95
N TRP A 57 -5.15 -2.57 5.55
CA TRP A 57 -5.06 -1.14 5.29
C TRP A 57 -4.86 -0.84 3.80
N GLY A 58 -3.89 -1.51 3.18
CA GLY A 58 -3.54 -1.31 1.79
C GLY A 58 -4.64 -1.76 0.82
N LYS A 59 -5.36 -2.86 1.12
CA LYS A 59 -6.52 -3.28 0.33
C LYS A 59 -7.68 -2.29 0.46
N PHE A 60 -7.97 -1.87 1.69
CA PHE A 60 -9.11 -1.02 2.00
C PHE A 60 -8.96 0.38 1.38
N ILE A 61 -7.82 1.03 1.61
CA ILE A 61 -7.60 2.41 1.14
C ILE A 61 -7.59 2.52 -0.39
N ARG A 62 -7.18 1.47 -1.10
CA ARG A 62 -7.21 1.45 -2.57
C ARG A 62 -8.63 1.47 -3.11
N GLY A 63 -9.55 0.73 -2.49
CA GLY A 63 -10.97 0.80 -2.85
C GLY A 63 -11.57 2.18 -2.56
N ALA A 64 -11.21 2.77 -1.41
CA ALA A 64 -11.60 4.13 -1.06
C ALA A 64 -11.10 5.17 -2.08
N ILE A 65 -9.85 5.04 -2.54
CA ILE A 65 -9.24 5.93 -3.54
C ILE A 65 -9.97 5.83 -4.88
N GLU A 66 -10.33 4.63 -5.35
CA GLU A 66 -11.11 4.48 -6.58
C GLU A 66 -12.51 5.09 -6.45
N CYS A 67 -13.15 4.93 -5.28
CA CYS A 67 -14.41 5.61 -4.98
C CYS A 67 -14.25 7.14 -5.01
N TYR A 68 -13.19 7.69 -4.40
CA TYR A 68 -12.89 9.12 -4.49
C TYR A 68 -12.66 9.57 -5.93
N LYS A 69 -11.92 8.81 -6.74
CA LYS A 69 -11.72 9.13 -8.16
C LYS A 69 -13.05 9.24 -8.92
N ALA A 70 -14.01 8.36 -8.61
CA ALA A 70 -15.33 8.33 -9.24
C ALA A 70 -16.29 9.43 -8.78
N CYS A 71 -16.32 9.78 -7.49
CA CYS A 71 -17.33 10.69 -6.93
C CYS A 71 -16.80 12.07 -6.52
N LYS A 72 -15.48 12.23 -6.38
CA LYS A 72 -14.80 13.44 -5.87
C LYS A 72 -15.29 13.91 -4.49
N ASN A 73 -15.71 12.98 -3.62
CA ASN A 73 -16.13 13.30 -2.26
C ASN A 73 -14.95 13.81 -1.41
N GLU A 74 -14.98 15.10 -1.04
CA GLU A 74 -13.89 15.77 -0.31
C GLU A 74 -13.75 15.31 1.14
N ARG A 75 -14.85 14.89 1.78
CA ARG A 75 -14.80 14.28 3.12
C ARG A 75 -14.01 12.97 3.07
N LEU A 76 -14.28 12.15 2.06
CA LEU A 76 -13.54 10.91 1.83
C LEU A 76 -12.05 11.17 1.53
N TYR A 77 -11.74 12.16 0.69
CA TYR A 77 -10.36 12.56 0.42
C TYR A 77 -9.59 12.86 1.70
N LYS A 78 -10.21 13.63 2.61
CA LYS A 78 -9.57 14.00 3.88
C LYS A 78 -9.29 12.77 4.75
N ILE A 79 -10.22 11.83 4.83
CA ILE A 79 -10.05 10.58 5.59
C ILE A 79 -8.90 9.73 5.02
N ILE A 80 -8.88 9.56 3.70
CA ILE A 80 -7.80 8.84 3.00
C ILE A 80 -6.46 9.51 3.30
N GLU A 81 -6.38 10.83 3.16
CA GLU A 81 -5.16 11.58 3.37
C GLU A 81 -4.64 11.48 4.81
N ASP A 82 -5.53 11.60 5.79
CA ASP A 82 -5.18 11.49 7.20
C ASP A 82 -4.63 10.08 7.50
N SER A 83 -5.29 9.03 6.99
CA SER A 83 -4.83 7.65 7.16
C SER A 83 -3.49 7.35 6.47
N VAL A 84 -3.23 7.94 5.29
CA VAL A 84 -1.92 7.84 4.61
C VAL A 84 -0.81 8.43 5.46
N PHE A 85 -1.03 9.58 6.08
CA PHE A 85 0.01 10.20 6.91
C PHE A 85 0.14 9.57 8.29
N GLU A 86 -0.93 8.98 8.81
CA GLU A 86 -0.90 8.14 9.99
C GLU A 86 0.02 6.92 9.77
N ILE A 87 -0.21 6.11 8.73
CA ILE A 87 0.62 4.91 8.51
C ILE A 87 2.08 5.25 8.20
N ILE A 88 2.33 6.37 7.51
CA ILE A 88 3.71 6.88 7.31
C ILE A 88 4.36 7.22 8.65
N GLY A 89 3.59 7.72 9.63
CA GLY A 89 4.05 8.00 10.98
C GLY A 89 4.42 6.75 11.79
N TYR A 90 3.97 5.56 11.38
CA TYR A 90 4.33 4.27 12.00
C TYR A 90 5.57 3.62 11.37
N MET A 91 6.17 4.26 10.38
CA MET A 91 7.43 3.78 9.79
C MET A 91 8.58 3.95 10.78
N GLU A 92 9.36 2.90 10.97
CA GLU A 92 10.54 2.87 11.84
C GLU A 92 11.69 3.73 11.28
N GLU A 93 12.71 3.95 12.12
CA GLU A 93 13.89 4.75 11.78
C GLU A 93 14.71 4.16 10.62
N ASP A 94 14.76 2.83 10.50
CA ASP A 94 15.40 2.13 9.38
C ASP A 94 14.57 2.18 8.08
N GLY A 95 13.37 2.74 8.13
CA GLY A 95 12.44 2.82 7.01
C GLY A 95 11.52 1.62 6.88
N THR A 96 11.57 0.66 7.81
CA THR A 96 10.66 -0.47 7.87
C THR A 96 9.26 -0.03 8.28
N LEU A 97 8.27 -0.47 7.51
CA LEU A 97 6.85 -0.40 7.82
C LEU A 97 6.31 -1.82 7.77
N SER A 98 6.11 -2.43 8.94
CA SER A 98 5.77 -3.85 9.08
C SER A 98 4.75 -4.05 10.20
N SER A 99 3.71 -4.86 9.97
CA SER A 99 2.83 -5.34 11.05
C SER A 99 3.43 -6.48 11.86
N TYR A 100 4.61 -7.00 11.47
CA TYR A 100 5.36 -8.02 12.19
C TYR A 100 6.43 -7.39 13.09
N GLU A 101 6.57 -7.93 14.31
CA GLU A 101 7.72 -7.67 15.19
C GLU A 101 9.03 -8.12 14.54
N LYS A 102 10.14 -7.49 14.96
CA LYS A 102 11.45 -7.61 14.30
C LYS A 102 11.91 -9.07 14.12
N GLU A 103 11.69 -9.90 15.12
CA GLU A 103 12.12 -11.31 15.17
C GLU A 103 11.35 -12.20 14.19
N TYR A 104 10.16 -11.80 13.76
CA TYR A 104 9.30 -12.58 12.87
C TYR A 104 9.28 -12.04 11.43
N ARG A 105 10.00 -10.95 11.14
CA ARG A 105 10.05 -10.35 9.81
C ARG A 105 10.61 -11.29 8.75
N LEU A 106 10.24 -11.03 7.51
CA LEU A 106 10.66 -11.80 6.33
C LEU A 106 10.30 -13.29 6.45
N THR A 107 9.14 -13.56 7.03
CA THR A 107 8.48 -14.87 7.11
C THR A 107 6.98 -14.72 6.86
N GLY A 108 6.29 -15.82 6.59
CA GLY A 108 4.82 -15.86 6.55
C GLY A 108 4.24 -14.84 5.57
N TRP A 109 3.47 -13.89 6.10
CA TRP A 109 2.76 -12.85 5.35
C TRP A 109 3.40 -11.45 5.44
N ASP A 110 4.58 -11.31 6.04
CA ASP A 110 5.20 -10.00 6.26
C ASP A 110 5.36 -9.22 4.93
N ILE A 111 6.08 -9.78 3.95
CA ILE A 111 6.27 -9.14 2.64
C ILE A 111 4.94 -8.82 1.95
N TRP A 112 3.92 -9.67 2.14
CA TRP A 112 2.60 -9.48 1.56
C TRP A 112 1.87 -8.26 2.17
N GLY A 113 1.91 -8.11 3.49
CA GLY A 113 1.40 -6.93 4.18
C GLY A 113 2.12 -5.66 3.75
N ARG A 114 3.47 -5.69 3.75
CA ARG A 114 4.31 -4.58 3.29
C ARG A 114 3.98 -4.15 1.87
N LYS A 115 3.81 -5.13 0.96
CA LYS A 115 3.41 -4.89 -0.43
C LYS A 115 2.09 -4.12 -0.49
N TYR A 116 1.07 -4.53 0.25
CA TYR A 116 -0.22 -3.83 0.21
C TYR A 116 -0.15 -2.43 0.80
N ALA A 117 0.59 -2.23 1.89
CA ALA A 117 0.86 -0.89 2.40
C ALA A 117 1.52 -0.01 1.32
N MET A 118 2.53 -0.52 0.62
CA MET A 118 3.17 0.20 -0.49
C MET A 118 2.19 0.47 -1.64
N LEU A 119 1.34 -0.48 -2.02
CA LEU A 119 0.31 -0.28 -3.06
C LEU A 119 -0.73 0.78 -2.65
N GLY A 120 -1.10 0.85 -1.38
CA GLY A 120 -1.97 1.90 -0.83
C GLY A 120 -1.34 3.28 -0.96
N LEU A 121 -0.08 3.41 -0.54
CA LEU A 121 0.71 4.64 -0.68
C LEU A 121 0.91 5.05 -2.14
N LEU A 122 1.22 4.10 -3.03
CA LEU A 122 1.33 4.33 -4.47
C LEU A 122 0.02 4.87 -5.04
N SER A 123 -1.11 4.27 -4.68
CA SER A 123 -2.43 4.68 -5.18
C SER A 123 -2.80 6.10 -4.72
N TYR A 124 -2.33 6.53 -3.54
CA TYR A 124 -2.55 7.91 -3.08
C TYR A 124 -1.80 8.95 -3.94
N LEU A 125 -0.66 8.60 -4.56
CA LEU A 125 0.09 9.53 -5.43
C LEU A 125 -0.75 10.04 -6.61
N ASP A 126 -1.72 9.25 -7.08
CA ASP A 126 -2.64 9.59 -8.16
C ASP A 126 -3.57 10.76 -7.79
N ILE A 127 -3.98 10.82 -6.52
CA ILE A 127 -5.01 11.76 -6.06
C ILE A 127 -4.45 12.89 -5.18
N ALA A 128 -3.20 12.78 -4.73
CA ALA A 128 -2.58 13.75 -3.85
C ALA A 128 -2.57 15.16 -4.46
N LYS A 129 -3.17 16.11 -3.75
CA LYS A 129 -3.37 17.49 -4.25
C LYS A 129 -2.14 18.39 -4.18
N SER A 130 -1.14 18.04 -3.36
CA SER A 130 0.06 18.87 -3.14
C SER A 130 1.34 18.15 -3.54
N LYS A 131 2.24 18.86 -4.23
CA LYS A 131 3.59 18.38 -4.56
C LYS A 131 4.39 17.99 -3.30
N ALA A 132 4.23 18.72 -2.20
CA ALA A 132 4.92 18.41 -0.94
C ALA A 132 4.45 17.05 -0.37
N LYS A 133 3.13 16.80 -0.40
CA LYS A 133 2.53 15.54 0.03
C LYS A 133 2.98 14.38 -0.86
N LYS A 134 2.99 14.56 -2.19
CA LYS A 134 3.53 13.57 -3.14
C LYS A 134 5.00 13.23 -2.83
N ARG A 135 5.84 14.24 -2.59
CA ARG A 135 7.25 14.02 -2.23
C ARG A 135 7.41 13.24 -0.92
N LYS A 136 6.62 13.56 0.11
CA LYS A 136 6.66 12.85 1.40
C LYS A 136 6.30 11.38 1.24
N VAL A 137 5.20 11.08 0.53
CA VAL A 137 4.75 9.70 0.27
C VAL A 137 5.76 8.94 -0.58
N LEU A 138 6.29 9.55 -1.65
CA LEU A 138 7.32 8.94 -2.48
C LEU A 138 8.61 8.67 -1.69
N HIS A 139 8.99 9.57 -0.78
CA HIS A 139 10.13 9.36 0.10
C HIS A 139 9.92 8.16 1.04
N SER A 140 8.75 8.04 1.68
CA SER A 140 8.40 6.88 2.52
C SER A 140 8.42 5.57 1.73
N LEU A 141 7.86 5.56 0.51
CA LEU A 141 7.92 4.41 -0.40
C LEU A 141 9.36 3.98 -0.69
N LYS A 142 10.25 4.94 -0.97
CA LYS A 142 11.67 4.67 -1.20
C LYS A 142 12.36 4.11 0.05
N ARG A 143 12.04 4.61 1.24
CA ARG A 143 12.59 4.11 2.51
C ARG A 143 12.21 2.65 2.74
N GLN A 144 10.92 2.31 2.60
CA GLN A 144 10.45 0.93 2.71
C GLN A 144 11.05 0.00 1.64
N ALA A 145 11.19 0.47 0.40
CA ALA A 145 11.83 -0.32 -0.65
C ALA A 145 13.32 -0.57 -0.34
N ASN A 146 14.02 0.45 0.17
CA ASN A 146 15.42 0.31 0.52
C ASN A 146 15.63 -0.64 1.71
N SER A 147 14.79 -0.55 2.76
CA SER A 147 14.87 -1.46 3.92
C SER A 147 14.64 -2.92 3.52
N ILE A 148 13.75 -3.19 2.55
CA ILE A 148 13.57 -4.53 2.00
C ILE A 148 14.79 -4.96 1.19
N ILE A 149 15.33 -4.12 0.28
CA ILE A 149 16.54 -4.44 -0.51
C ILE A 149 17.73 -4.77 0.38
N GLU A 150 17.87 -4.11 1.54
CA GLU A 150 18.96 -4.38 2.48
C GLU A 150 18.98 -5.83 2.97
N HIS A 151 17.80 -6.45 3.10
CA HIS A 151 17.65 -7.79 3.68
C HIS A 151 17.26 -8.87 2.66
N VAL A 152 16.73 -8.48 1.49
CA VAL A 152 16.23 -9.38 0.45
C VAL A 152 16.97 -9.16 -0.86
N GLY A 153 17.51 -10.24 -1.44
CA GLY A 153 18.24 -10.20 -2.72
C GLY A 153 19.34 -11.25 -2.80
N ARG A 154 20.21 -11.14 -3.82
CA ARG A 154 21.29 -12.11 -4.10
C ARG A 154 22.60 -11.86 -3.30
N GLY A 155 22.57 -10.96 -2.32
CA GLY A 155 23.76 -10.54 -1.58
C GLY A 155 24.11 -11.48 -0.41
N LYS A 156 25.37 -11.42 0.05
CA LYS A 156 25.80 -12.10 1.28
C LYS A 156 24.93 -11.63 2.46
N ASN A 157 24.46 -12.57 3.27
CA ASN A 157 23.56 -12.34 4.41
C ASN A 157 22.14 -11.81 4.06
N LYS A 158 21.71 -11.93 2.81
CA LYS A 158 20.33 -11.63 2.39
C LYS A 158 19.54 -12.91 2.18
N LYS A 159 18.22 -12.84 2.37
CA LYS A 159 17.29 -13.90 1.96
C LYS A 159 16.91 -13.73 0.50
N GLY A 160 16.78 -14.83 -0.23
CA GLY A 160 16.08 -14.83 -1.51
C GLY A 160 14.61 -14.45 -1.30
N ILE A 161 13.98 -13.78 -2.28
CA ILE A 161 12.55 -13.41 -2.16
C ILE A 161 11.66 -14.64 -1.93
N LEU A 162 11.99 -15.78 -2.56
CA LEU A 162 11.27 -17.04 -2.41
C LEU A 162 11.52 -17.72 -1.05
N GLU A 163 12.53 -17.30 -0.30
CA GLU A 163 12.85 -17.83 1.03
C GLU A 163 12.15 -17.05 2.16
N THR A 164 11.51 -15.92 1.83
CA THR A 164 10.79 -15.09 2.81
C THR A 164 9.40 -15.63 3.17
N SER A 165 8.95 -16.68 2.49
CA SER A 165 7.69 -17.38 2.79
C SER A 165 7.72 -18.78 2.18
N ASN A 166 6.82 -19.65 2.60
CA ASN A 166 6.50 -20.92 1.96
C ASN A 166 5.03 -20.99 1.50
N ILE A 167 4.28 -19.90 1.69
CA ILE A 167 2.84 -19.85 1.45
C ILE A 167 2.59 -19.76 -0.06
N TYR A 168 1.82 -20.72 -0.59
CA TYR A 168 1.55 -20.85 -2.03
C TYR A 168 2.81 -20.81 -2.90
N GLY A 169 3.88 -21.51 -2.49
CA GLY A 169 5.15 -21.49 -3.22
C GLY A 169 5.80 -20.10 -3.26
N SER A 170 5.61 -19.32 -2.19
CA SER A 170 6.18 -17.97 -2.00
C SER A 170 5.61 -16.91 -2.96
N LEU A 171 4.49 -17.21 -3.64
CA LEU A 171 3.82 -16.26 -4.54
C LEU A 171 3.37 -14.99 -3.81
N ASN A 172 3.00 -15.12 -2.53
CA ASN A 172 2.67 -13.96 -1.71
C ASN A 172 3.86 -12.98 -1.63
N SER A 173 5.07 -13.47 -1.37
CA SER A 173 6.28 -12.65 -1.36
C SER A 173 6.70 -12.19 -2.76
N ALA A 174 6.73 -13.08 -3.75
CA ALA A 174 7.18 -12.77 -5.11
C ALA A 174 6.35 -11.67 -5.79
N SER A 175 5.06 -11.56 -5.44
CA SER A 175 4.18 -10.50 -5.94
C SER A 175 4.62 -9.06 -5.59
N LEU A 176 5.57 -8.90 -4.66
CA LEU A 176 6.19 -7.61 -4.35
C LEU A 176 6.86 -6.97 -5.58
N LEU A 177 7.31 -7.76 -6.56
CA LEU A 177 7.97 -7.27 -7.77
C LEU A 177 7.14 -6.19 -8.50
N GLY A 178 5.81 -6.32 -8.51
CA GLY A 178 4.95 -5.32 -9.13
C GLY A 178 5.09 -3.92 -8.52
N VAL A 179 5.29 -3.82 -7.20
CA VAL A 179 5.54 -2.55 -6.50
C VAL A 179 6.86 -1.92 -6.94
N TYR A 180 7.89 -2.75 -7.12
CA TYR A 180 9.22 -2.31 -7.51
C TYR A 180 9.26 -1.80 -8.96
N VAL A 181 8.55 -2.47 -9.87
CA VAL A 181 8.36 -2.00 -11.25
C VAL A 181 7.66 -0.64 -11.27
N LEU A 182 6.61 -0.45 -10.46
CA LEU A 182 5.93 0.83 -10.34
C LEU A 182 6.84 1.92 -9.76
N LEU A 183 7.63 1.61 -8.74
CA LEU A 183 8.61 2.55 -8.18
C LEU A 183 9.71 2.93 -9.18
N TYR A 184 10.20 1.97 -9.97
CA TYR A 184 11.12 2.27 -11.05
C TYR A 184 10.48 3.23 -12.06
N SER A 185 9.27 2.95 -12.53
CA SER A 185 8.53 3.81 -13.47
C SER A 185 8.39 5.25 -12.94
N LEU A 186 8.13 5.41 -11.64
CA LEU A 186 7.98 6.72 -11.00
C LEU A 186 9.30 7.47 -10.76
N THR A 187 10.44 6.78 -10.67
CA THR A 187 11.68 7.36 -10.15
C THR A 187 12.89 7.26 -11.08
N GLY A 188 12.87 6.35 -12.05
CA GLY A 188 14.02 6.01 -12.90
C GLY A 188 15.18 5.31 -12.16
N ILE A 189 15.01 4.97 -10.87
CA ILE A 189 16.08 4.43 -10.04
C ILE A 189 16.29 2.94 -10.36
N LYS A 190 17.37 2.62 -11.07
CA LYS A 190 17.67 1.27 -11.59
C LYS A 190 17.74 0.17 -10.52
N LYS A 191 18.16 0.50 -9.29
CA LYS A 191 18.24 -0.49 -8.20
C LYS A 191 16.89 -1.10 -7.80
N TYR A 192 15.76 -0.55 -8.27
CA TYR A 192 14.45 -1.16 -8.07
C TYR A 192 14.15 -2.29 -9.08
N LEU A 193 15.02 -2.54 -10.07
CA LEU A 193 14.90 -3.64 -11.03
C LEU A 193 16.02 -4.70 -10.91
N SER A 194 16.93 -4.53 -9.95
CA SER A 194 18.09 -5.41 -9.72
C SER A 194 17.78 -6.47 -8.67
#